data_AF-A0A9P8CK31-F1
#
_entry.id   AF-A0A9P8CK31-F1
#
_cell.length_a   1.000
_cell.length_b   1.000
_cell.length_c   1.000
_cell.angle_alpha   90.00
_cell.angle_beta   90.00
_cell.angle_gamma   90.00
#
_symmetry.space_group_name_H-M   'P 1'
#
loop_
_entity.id
_entity.type
_entity.pdbx_description
1 polymer ?
#
loop_
_entity_poly.entity_id
_entity_poly.type
_entity_poly.pdbx_seq_one_letter_code
_entity_poly.pdbx_strand_id
1 'polypeptide(L)'
;MVSSKVGGRLKLIQGEITLAARGVLPVSDNTSSFGGDPTKVTFWGESARAKSIFQQMAVYAGNTTYKGKPLFRAGIMNSGSIFPADPVDYPKEQQGYDIVVASSGCISAKDTLDCLPGLDYDTCLNAANFVPEALVQWGYYAKVPFIIGDQEDEGTLFSLEQSNFTTTAQLKIHLSTIFFHSATPKQIRDLVETYPDSPSAGPSFRTGSTNEVYPQ
;
A
#
# COMPACT_ATOMS: atom_id res chain seq x y z
N MET A 1 21.49 22.28 -5.14
CA MET A 1 20.30 21.93 -4.32
C MET A 1 19.40 20.84 -4.93
N VAL A 2 19.84 20.11 -5.97
CA VAL A 2 19.05 19.03 -6.61
C VAL A 2 19.43 17.63 -6.08
N SER A 3 20.61 17.48 -5.48
CA SER A 3 21.17 16.18 -5.03
C SER A 3 20.50 15.61 -3.76
N SER A 4 20.12 16.46 -2.80
CA SER A 4 19.52 16.00 -1.53
C SER A 4 18.10 15.44 -1.70
N LYS A 5 17.33 15.96 -2.67
CA LYS A 5 15.98 15.46 -2.95
C LYS A 5 15.97 14.07 -3.56
N VAL A 6 16.98 13.70 -4.34
CA VAL A 6 17.10 12.36 -4.95
C VAL A 6 17.54 11.31 -3.92
N GLY A 7 18.44 11.67 -3.01
CA GLY A 7 18.91 10.77 -1.94
C GLY A 7 17.83 10.37 -0.92
N GLY A 8 16.90 11.27 -0.61
CA GLY A 8 15.77 10.98 0.27
C GLY A 8 14.71 10.08 -0.34
N ARG A 9 14.42 10.25 -1.65
CA ARG A 9 13.44 9.47 -2.40
C ARG A 9 13.76 7.98 -2.45
N LEU A 10 15.05 7.63 -2.50
CA LEU A 10 15.48 6.23 -2.46
C LEU A 10 15.27 5.61 -1.06
N LYS A 11 15.50 6.36 0.03
CA LYS A 11 15.48 5.84 1.40
C LYS A 11 14.08 5.43 1.91
N LEU A 12 13.01 6.11 1.49
CA LEU A 12 11.64 5.84 1.96
C LEU A 12 11.05 4.55 1.37
N ILE A 13 11.12 4.39 0.05
CA ILE A 13 10.73 3.14 -0.64
C ILE A 13 11.60 1.97 -0.15
N GLN A 14 12.87 2.23 0.15
CA GLN A 14 13.79 1.24 0.74
C GLN A 14 13.31 0.74 2.12
N GLY A 15 12.50 1.48 2.89
CA GLY A 15 12.05 1.11 4.24
C GLY A 15 11.16 -0.13 4.28
N GLU A 16 10.00 -0.09 3.60
CA GLU A 16 9.08 -1.24 3.50
C GLU A 16 9.77 -2.43 2.81
N ILE A 17 10.49 -2.14 1.72
CA ILE A 17 11.24 -3.13 0.96
C ILE A 17 12.27 -3.84 1.85
N THR A 18 13.04 -3.09 2.64
CA THR A 18 14.10 -3.63 3.49
C THR A 18 13.52 -4.37 4.69
N LEU A 19 12.42 -3.91 5.27
CA LEU A 19 11.80 -4.58 6.42
C LEU A 19 11.17 -5.92 6.02
N ALA A 20 10.42 -5.95 4.92
CA ALA A 20 9.86 -7.18 4.38
C ALA A 20 10.96 -8.12 3.85
N ALA A 21 12.02 -7.61 3.21
CA ALA A 21 13.17 -8.44 2.84
C ALA A 21 13.88 -9.03 4.08
N ARG A 22 14.09 -8.24 5.15
CA ARG A 22 14.71 -8.69 6.40
C ARG A 22 13.96 -9.83 7.10
N GLY A 23 12.64 -9.92 6.94
CA GLY A 23 11.85 -11.03 7.47
C GLY A 23 12.03 -12.34 6.69
N VAL A 24 12.38 -12.23 5.40
CA VAL A 24 12.41 -13.36 4.45
C VAL A 24 13.79 -14.02 4.36
N LEU A 25 14.87 -13.22 4.42
CA LEU A 25 16.24 -13.74 4.34
C LEU A 25 16.55 -14.83 5.39
N PRO A 26 16.12 -14.69 6.67
CA PRO A 26 16.35 -15.73 7.69
C PRO A 26 15.63 -17.04 7.36
N VAL A 27 14.48 -17.00 6.69
CA VAL A 27 13.77 -18.21 6.25
C VAL A 27 14.60 -18.92 5.18
N SER A 28 15.10 -18.17 4.20
CA SER A 28 15.99 -18.71 3.15
C SER A 28 17.27 -19.33 3.73
N ASP A 29 17.81 -18.76 4.81
CA ASP A 29 19.07 -19.21 5.41
C ASP A 29 18.90 -20.39 6.38
N ASN A 30 17.77 -20.50 7.07
CA ASN A 30 17.63 -21.42 8.20
C ASN A 30 16.59 -22.53 8.03
N THR A 31 15.67 -22.45 7.05
CA THR A 31 14.54 -23.40 6.96
C THR A 31 14.96 -24.87 6.84
N SER A 32 16.12 -25.15 6.22
CA SER A 32 16.68 -26.50 6.13
C SER A 32 16.93 -27.15 7.49
N SER A 33 17.34 -26.36 8.49
CA SER A 33 17.57 -26.84 9.86
C SER A 33 16.27 -27.23 10.58
N PHE A 34 15.13 -26.77 10.07
CA PHE A 34 13.79 -27.10 10.57
C PHE A 34 13.06 -28.12 9.67
N GLY A 35 13.76 -28.76 8.72
CA GLY A 35 13.19 -29.74 7.80
C GLY A 35 12.44 -29.17 6.60
N GLY A 36 12.51 -27.85 6.39
CA GLY A 36 11.96 -27.19 5.20
C GLY A 36 12.90 -27.26 4.00
N ASP A 37 12.36 -27.07 2.80
CA ASP A 37 13.11 -26.98 1.55
C ASP A 37 13.21 -25.50 1.11
N PRO A 38 14.38 -24.85 1.19
CA PRO A 38 14.54 -23.44 0.85
C PRO A 38 14.26 -23.13 -0.63
N THR A 39 14.20 -24.14 -1.49
CA THR A 39 13.84 -23.97 -2.91
C THR A 39 12.33 -24.01 -3.15
N LYS A 40 11.54 -24.35 -2.12
CA LYS A 40 10.08 -24.55 -2.22
C LYS A 40 9.27 -23.57 -1.37
N VAL A 41 9.85 -22.41 -1.06
CA VAL A 41 9.20 -21.37 -0.27
C VAL A 41 8.03 -20.72 -1.03
N THR A 42 6.87 -20.61 -0.37
CA THR A 42 5.68 -19.93 -0.86
C THR A 42 5.25 -18.90 0.17
N PHE A 43 5.10 -17.64 -0.24
CA PHE A 43 4.55 -16.62 0.66
C PHE A 43 3.04 -16.63 0.64
N TRP A 44 2.46 -16.28 1.78
CA TRP A 44 1.04 -16.10 1.93
C TRP A 44 0.77 -14.86 2.79
N GLY A 45 -0.17 -14.03 2.34
CA GLY A 45 -0.51 -12.79 3.01
C GLY A 45 -1.93 -12.36 2.65
N GLU A 46 -2.54 -11.67 3.60
CA GLU A 46 -3.86 -11.06 3.49
C GLU A 46 -3.73 -9.52 3.59
N SER A 47 -4.58 -8.79 2.86
CA SER A 47 -4.66 -7.32 2.88
C SER A 47 -3.31 -6.63 2.62
N ALA A 48 -2.80 -5.87 3.58
CA ALA A 48 -1.49 -5.22 3.50
C ALA A 48 -0.36 -6.22 3.23
N ARG A 49 -0.45 -7.45 3.76
CA ARG A 49 0.57 -8.48 3.52
C ARG A 49 0.47 -9.07 2.11
N ALA A 50 -0.72 -9.17 1.55
CA ALA A 50 -0.91 -9.56 0.15
C ALA A 50 -0.28 -8.51 -0.80
N LYS A 51 -0.50 -7.23 -0.51
CA LYS A 51 0.19 -6.10 -1.17
C LYS A 51 1.70 -6.18 -1.00
N SER A 52 2.20 -6.47 0.21
CA SER A 52 3.64 -6.63 0.45
C SER A 52 4.24 -7.80 -0.33
N ILE A 53 3.51 -8.91 -0.52
CA ILE A 53 3.98 -10.02 -1.37
C ILE A 53 4.12 -9.54 -2.82
N PHE A 54 3.12 -8.82 -3.32
CA PHE A 54 3.19 -8.23 -4.65
C PHE A 54 4.37 -7.24 -4.77
N GLN A 55 4.58 -6.37 -3.78
CA GLN A 55 5.74 -5.47 -3.73
C GLN A 55 7.05 -6.26 -3.72
N GLN A 56 7.19 -7.31 -2.92
CA GLN A 56 8.39 -8.17 -2.91
C GLN A 56 8.65 -8.84 -4.27
N MET A 57 7.60 -9.11 -5.05
CA MET A 57 7.73 -9.52 -6.45
C MET A 57 8.15 -8.35 -7.35
N ALA A 58 7.75 -7.11 -7.08
CA ALA A 58 8.09 -5.94 -7.90
C ALA A 58 9.50 -5.37 -7.67
N VAL A 59 9.98 -5.46 -6.44
CA VAL A 59 11.25 -4.91 -5.98
C VAL A 59 12.45 -5.42 -6.80
N TYR A 60 13.48 -4.57 -6.93
CA TYR A 60 14.69 -4.83 -7.73
C TYR A 60 14.38 -5.27 -9.18
N ALA A 61 13.35 -4.67 -9.79
CA ALA A 61 12.88 -5.02 -11.13
C ALA A 61 12.49 -6.50 -11.28
N GLY A 62 11.98 -7.10 -10.20
CA GLY A 62 11.62 -8.51 -10.17
C GLY A 62 12.78 -9.47 -9.91
N ASN A 63 13.97 -8.96 -9.55
CA ASN A 63 15.05 -9.82 -9.11
C ASN A 63 14.84 -10.25 -7.65
N THR A 64 14.27 -11.44 -7.49
CA THR A 64 14.05 -12.08 -6.18
C THR A 64 15.18 -13.04 -5.79
N THR A 65 16.36 -12.89 -6.41
CA THR A 65 17.50 -13.78 -6.17
C THR A 65 18.29 -13.34 -4.94
N TYR A 66 18.55 -14.29 -4.05
CA TYR A 66 19.43 -14.14 -2.89
C TYR A 66 20.44 -15.28 -2.85
N LYS A 67 21.73 -14.96 -2.69
CA LYS A 67 22.84 -15.95 -2.71
C LYS A 67 22.77 -16.90 -3.93
N GLY A 68 22.36 -16.37 -5.09
CA GLY A 68 22.25 -17.12 -6.34
C GLY A 68 21.02 -18.05 -6.45
N LYS A 69 20.05 -17.96 -5.55
CA LYS A 69 18.81 -18.75 -5.57
C LYS A 69 17.57 -17.86 -5.44
N PRO A 70 16.42 -18.22 -6.04
CA PRO A 70 15.16 -17.52 -5.80
C PRO A 70 14.77 -17.57 -4.33
N LEU A 71 14.37 -16.43 -3.74
CA LEU A 71 13.91 -16.34 -2.35
C LEU A 71 12.58 -17.07 -2.10
N PHE A 72 11.74 -17.17 -3.11
CA PHE A 72 10.45 -17.85 -3.10
C PHE A 72 10.10 -18.29 -4.51
N ARG A 73 9.23 -19.29 -4.62
CA ARG A 73 8.75 -19.83 -5.92
C ARG A 73 7.30 -19.50 -6.24
N ALA A 74 6.53 -19.04 -5.25
CA ALA A 74 5.11 -18.71 -5.41
C ALA A 74 4.62 -17.74 -4.32
N GLY A 75 3.51 -17.07 -4.58
CA GLY A 75 2.79 -16.21 -3.64
C GLY A 75 1.29 -16.48 -3.65
N ILE A 76 0.67 -16.43 -2.46
CA ILE A 76 -0.78 -16.46 -2.26
C ILE A 76 -1.17 -15.10 -1.67
N MET A 77 -2.01 -14.37 -2.39
CA MET A 77 -2.39 -12.99 -2.09
C MET A 77 -3.90 -12.90 -1.90
N ASN A 78 -4.35 -12.78 -0.65
CA ASN A 78 -5.76 -12.59 -0.33
C ASN A 78 -6.04 -11.11 -0.08
N SER A 79 -7.06 -10.55 -0.72
CA SER A 79 -7.57 -9.21 -0.41
C SER A 79 -6.56 -8.08 -0.63
N GLY A 80 -5.71 -8.21 -1.65
CA GLY A 80 -4.69 -7.22 -1.97
C GLY A 80 -3.72 -7.69 -3.03
N SER A 81 -3.39 -6.81 -3.98
CA SER A 81 -2.38 -7.10 -4.99
C SER A 81 -1.63 -5.82 -5.36
N ILE A 82 -1.94 -5.24 -6.51
CA ILE A 82 -1.49 -3.91 -6.87
C ILE A 82 -2.44 -2.87 -6.27
N PHE A 83 -1.86 -1.84 -5.67
CA PHE A 83 -2.54 -0.57 -5.43
C PHE A 83 -1.79 0.45 -6.33
N PRO A 84 -2.45 1.35 -7.09
CA PRO A 84 -1.76 2.40 -7.84
C PRO A 84 -1.51 3.65 -7.00
N ALA A 85 -0.24 4.02 -6.82
CA ALA A 85 0.14 5.18 -6.01
C ALA A 85 0.77 6.28 -6.84
N ASP A 86 0.63 7.48 -6.30
CA ASP A 86 1.40 8.63 -6.70
C ASP A 86 2.92 8.40 -6.41
N PRO A 87 3.82 9.00 -7.19
CA PRO A 87 5.25 8.96 -6.92
C PRO A 87 5.59 9.42 -5.49
N VAL A 88 6.64 8.88 -4.88
CA VAL A 88 7.06 9.22 -3.51
C VAL A 88 7.36 10.72 -3.30
N ASP A 89 7.61 11.46 -4.37
CA ASP A 89 7.86 12.91 -4.37
C ASP A 89 6.68 13.74 -4.86
N TYR A 90 5.51 13.12 -5.04
CA TYR A 90 4.30 13.84 -5.38
C TYR A 90 3.93 14.81 -4.23
N PRO A 91 3.32 15.98 -4.54
CA PRO A 91 3.17 17.05 -3.56
C PRO A 91 2.46 16.65 -2.25
N LYS A 92 1.57 15.65 -2.30
CA LYS A 92 0.84 15.15 -1.12
C LYS A 92 1.73 14.36 -0.17
N GLU A 93 2.62 13.54 -0.72
CA GLU A 93 3.62 12.73 0.00
C GLU A 93 4.66 13.65 0.64
N GLN A 94 5.06 14.70 -0.07
CA GLN A 94 5.92 15.74 0.48
C GLN A 94 5.23 16.50 1.62
N GLN A 95 3.93 16.81 1.50
CA GLN A 95 3.16 17.41 2.61
C GLN A 95 3.11 16.47 3.83
N GLY A 96 2.88 15.17 3.62
CA GLY A 96 2.94 14.17 4.69
C GLY A 96 4.30 14.15 5.38
N TYR A 97 5.38 14.14 4.60
CA TYR A 97 6.75 14.23 5.12
C TYR A 97 7.01 15.52 5.91
N ASP A 98 6.56 16.66 5.40
CA ASP A 98 6.75 17.97 6.04
C ASP A 98 5.97 18.03 7.37
N ILE A 99 4.78 17.42 7.45
CA ILE A 99 4.01 17.26 8.71
C ILE A 99 4.79 16.40 9.72
N VAL A 100 5.35 15.26 9.28
CA VAL A 100 6.17 14.39 10.14
C VAL A 100 7.35 15.18 10.72
N VAL A 101 8.09 15.90 9.87
CA VAL A 101 9.25 16.71 10.28
C VAL A 101 8.87 17.84 11.23
N ALA A 102 7.73 18.49 10.99
CA ALA A 102 7.23 19.56 11.86
C ALA A 102 6.80 19.02 13.24
N SER A 103 6.06 17.92 13.27
CA SER A 103 5.58 17.28 14.50
C SER A 103 6.68 16.57 15.30
N SER A 104 7.80 16.22 14.64
CA SER A 104 8.90 15.51 15.29
C SER A 104 9.99 16.43 15.86
N GLY A 105 9.86 17.75 15.75
CA GLY A 105 10.88 18.71 16.15
C GLY A 105 12.12 18.75 15.25
N CYS A 106 12.10 18.08 14.10
CA CYS A 106 13.24 18.03 13.17
C CYS A 106 13.30 19.20 12.18
N ILE A 107 12.36 20.16 12.24
CA ILE A 107 12.23 21.25 11.26
C ILE A 107 13.48 22.12 11.10
N SER A 108 14.26 22.30 12.17
CA SER A 108 15.50 23.10 12.16
C SER A 108 16.76 22.29 11.87
N ALA A 109 16.62 20.98 11.61
CA ALA A 109 17.76 20.12 11.31
C ALA A 109 18.35 20.48 9.94
N LYS A 110 19.68 20.43 9.84
CA LYS A 110 20.40 20.63 8.57
C LYS A 110 20.07 19.52 7.56
N ASP A 111 19.84 18.30 8.05
CA ASP A 111 19.30 17.17 7.31
C ASP A 111 18.17 16.54 8.12
N THR A 112 16.95 16.74 7.65
CA THR A 112 15.74 16.26 8.32
C THR A 112 15.64 14.73 8.26
N LEU A 113 16.19 14.07 7.23
CA LEU A 113 16.19 12.61 7.11
C LEU A 113 17.19 11.93 8.04
N ASP A 114 18.26 12.61 8.41
CA ASP A 114 19.22 12.10 9.40
C ASP A 114 18.76 12.41 10.84
N CYS A 115 17.87 13.40 11.03
CA CYS A 115 17.27 13.72 12.32
C CYS A 115 16.22 12.68 12.77
N LEU A 116 15.32 12.28 11.86
CA LEU A 116 14.19 11.38 12.15
C LEU A 116 14.58 10.03 12.81
N PRO A 117 15.67 9.34 12.41
CA PRO A 117 16.07 8.08 13.06
C PRO A 117 16.58 8.23 14.50
N GLY A 118 16.90 9.45 14.95
CA GLY A 118 17.40 9.74 16.29
C GLY A 118 16.30 10.06 17.31
N LEU A 119 15.04 10.05 16.91
CA LEU A 119 13.89 10.35 17.77
C LEU A 119 13.63 9.23 18.77
N ASP A 120 13.08 9.57 19.92
CA ASP A 120 12.51 8.58 20.82
C ASP A 120 11.25 7.94 20.21
N TYR A 121 10.87 6.78 20.74
CA TYR A 121 9.78 5.98 20.22
C TYR A 121 8.44 6.73 20.18
N ASP A 122 8.09 7.47 21.24
CA ASP A 122 6.80 8.14 21.35
C ASP A 122 6.72 9.31 20.36
N THR A 123 7.80 10.07 20.23
CA THR A 123 7.89 11.16 19.24
C THR A 123 7.80 10.63 17.81
N CYS A 124 8.45 9.51 17.51
CA CYS A 124 8.40 8.88 16.19
C CYS A 124 7.00 8.33 15.86
N LEU A 125 6.38 7.61 16.81
CA LEU A 125 5.04 7.03 16.64
C LEU A 125 3.98 8.11 16.38
N ASN A 126 4.05 9.22 17.10
CA ASN A 126 3.13 10.34 16.92
C ASN A 126 3.31 11.04 15.56
N ALA A 127 4.49 10.95 14.95
CA ALA A 127 4.80 11.62 13.70
C ALA A 127 4.52 10.76 12.44
N ALA A 128 4.56 9.43 12.50
CA ALA A 128 4.73 8.55 11.33
C ALA A 128 3.47 7.99 10.61
N ASN A 129 2.26 8.51 10.84
CA ASN A 129 1.03 7.89 10.30
C ASN A 129 0.72 8.22 8.79
N PHE A 130 1.50 7.74 7.79
CA PHE A 130 1.16 7.79 6.33
C PHE A 130 2.05 6.91 5.37
N VAL A 131 1.54 6.28 4.27
CA VAL A 131 2.35 5.45 3.29
C VAL A 131 1.79 5.32 1.81
N PRO A 132 2.63 5.31 0.72
CA PRO A 132 2.24 4.96 -0.69
C PRO A 132 3.27 4.17 -1.63
N GLU A 133 2.81 3.61 -2.80
CA GLU A 133 3.32 2.41 -3.57
C GLU A 133 3.80 2.42 -5.09
N ALA A 134 4.47 3.42 -5.66
CA ALA A 134 4.67 3.64 -7.12
C ALA A 134 5.40 2.62 -8.11
N LEU A 135 5.62 1.31 -7.83
CA LEU A 135 6.58 0.50 -8.63
C LEU A 135 6.06 -0.23 -9.90
N VAL A 136 4.76 -0.36 -10.13
CA VAL A 136 4.22 -1.34 -11.12
C VAL A 136 3.94 -0.77 -12.51
N GLN A 137 3.62 0.51 -12.63
CA GLN A 137 3.28 1.14 -13.91
C GLN A 137 4.39 1.03 -14.97
N TRP A 138 5.62 0.75 -14.53
CA TRP A 138 6.80 0.65 -15.40
C TRP A 138 7.15 -0.79 -15.81
N GLY A 139 6.30 -1.78 -15.48
CA GLY A 139 6.48 -3.17 -15.91
C GLY A 139 7.61 -3.92 -15.18
N TYR A 140 8.12 -3.35 -14.09
CA TYR A 140 9.20 -3.90 -13.28
C TYR A 140 8.64 -4.82 -12.18
N TYR A 141 8.37 -6.09 -12.51
CA TYR A 141 7.98 -7.11 -11.54
C TYR A 141 8.40 -8.53 -11.93
N ALA A 142 8.59 -9.38 -10.92
CA ALA A 142 8.94 -10.79 -11.05
C ALA A 142 7.74 -11.58 -11.56
N LYS A 143 7.91 -12.23 -12.72
CA LYS A 143 6.88 -13.05 -13.36
C LYS A 143 6.90 -14.47 -12.78
N VAL A 144 6.37 -14.63 -11.57
CA VAL A 144 6.20 -15.94 -10.92
C VAL A 144 4.72 -16.31 -10.83
N PRO A 145 4.37 -17.61 -10.76
CA PRO A 145 2.98 -18.03 -10.54
C PRO A 145 2.45 -17.49 -9.20
N PHE A 146 1.22 -16.96 -9.21
CA PHE A 146 0.54 -16.44 -8.04
C PHE A 146 -0.93 -16.86 -8.03
N ILE A 147 -1.52 -16.93 -6.83
CA ILE A 147 -2.97 -17.03 -6.63
C ILE A 147 -3.41 -15.73 -5.99
N ILE A 148 -4.44 -15.10 -6.57
CA ILE A 148 -5.09 -13.90 -6.05
C ILE A 148 -6.57 -14.21 -5.82
N GLY A 149 -7.12 -13.72 -4.71
CA GLY A 149 -8.56 -13.75 -4.46
C GLY A 149 -8.94 -12.62 -3.52
N ASP A 150 -10.18 -12.17 -3.64
CA ASP A 150 -10.77 -11.11 -2.82
C ASP A 150 -12.03 -11.65 -2.14
N GLN A 151 -12.35 -11.10 -0.98
CA GLN A 151 -13.64 -11.35 -0.36
C GLN A 151 -14.74 -10.67 -1.17
N GLU A 152 -15.98 -11.16 -1.07
CA GLU A 152 -17.08 -10.62 -1.85
C GLU A 152 -17.45 -9.17 -1.50
N ASP A 153 -17.32 -8.82 -0.23
CA ASP A 153 -17.79 -7.54 0.33
C ASP A 153 -16.65 -6.75 1.02
N GLU A 154 -15.44 -6.72 0.43
CA GLU A 154 -14.22 -6.07 1.00
C GLU A 154 -14.44 -4.63 1.49
N GLY A 155 -15.21 -3.85 0.72
CA GLY A 155 -15.46 -2.43 0.97
C GLY A 155 -16.34 -2.15 2.20
N THR A 156 -17.12 -3.14 2.66
CA THR A 156 -18.12 -2.95 3.72
C THR A 156 -17.49 -2.45 5.01
N LEU A 157 -16.39 -3.08 5.43
CA LEU A 157 -15.67 -2.69 6.64
C LEU A 157 -15.19 -1.23 6.57
N PHE A 158 -14.66 -0.80 5.42
CA PHE A 158 -14.11 0.55 5.25
C PHE A 158 -15.19 1.62 5.08
N SER A 159 -16.39 1.22 4.65
CA SER A 159 -17.54 2.13 4.56
C SER A 159 -18.15 2.46 5.93
N LEU A 160 -18.04 1.59 6.94
CA LEU A 160 -18.60 1.81 8.28
C LEU A 160 -17.98 3.04 8.99
N GLU A 161 -16.72 3.33 8.71
CA GLU A 161 -15.99 4.49 9.27
C GLU A 161 -16.26 5.79 8.49
N GLN A 162 -16.93 5.70 7.33
CA GLN A 162 -17.14 6.80 6.39
C GLN A 162 -18.57 7.37 6.42
N SER A 163 -19.19 7.42 7.61
CA SER A 163 -20.59 7.82 7.80
C SER A 163 -20.95 9.26 7.40
N ASN A 164 -19.96 10.10 7.14
CA ASN A 164 -20.15 11.53 6.86
C ASN A 164 -20.43 11.87 5.38
N PHE A 165 -20.42 10.91 4.45
CA PHE A 165 -20.81 11.17 3.06
C PHE A 165 -21.80 10.13 2.53
N THR A 166 -23.07 10.53 2.47
CA THR A 166 -24.19 9.67 2.10
C THR A 166 -24.77 10.00 0.72
N THR A 167 -24.17 10.94 -0.02
CA THR A 167 -24.68 11.34 -1.35
C THR A 167 -23.62 11.13 -2.43
N THR A 168 -24.09 10.87 -3.66
CA THR A 168 -23.23 10.75 -4.86
C THR A 168 -22.33 11.97 -5.05
N ALA A 169 -22.81 13.17 -4.71
CA ALA A 169 -22.03 14.41 -4.83
C ALA A 169 -20.85 14.44 -3.85
N GLN A 170 -21.08 14.06 -2.59
CA GLN A 170 -20.03 13.99 -1.58
C GLN A 170 -19.02 12.88 -1.90
N LEU A 171 -19.49 11.72 -2.42
CA LEU A 171 -18.60 10.65 -2.87
C LEU A 171 -17.65 11.11 -3.98
N LYS A 172 -18.16 11.82 -5.00
CA LYS A 172 -17.32 12.38 -6.09
C LYS A 172 -16.27 13.35 -5.56
N ILE A 173 -16.64 14.21 -4.61
CA ILE A 173 -15.71 15.14 -3.94
C ILE A 173 -14.64 14.35 -3.17
N HIS A 174 -15.05 13.37 -2.37
CA HIS A 174 -14.15 12.55 -1.58
C HIS A 174 -13.13 11.79 -2.46
N LEU A 175 -13.60 11.13 -3.51
CA LEU A 175 -12.75 10.41 -4.47
C LEU A 175 -11.75 11.34 -5.15
N SER A 176 -12.17 12.53 -5.57
CA SER A 176 -11.29 13.49 -6.25
C SER A 176 -10.26 14.14 -5.32
N THR A 177 -10.58 14.30 -4.03
CA THR A 177 -9.75 15.06 -3.08
C THR A 177 -8.80 14.17 -2.27
N ILE A 178 -9.23 12.94 -1.94
CA ILE A 178 -8.48 12.04 -1.06
C ILE A 178 -7.72 10.98 -1.85
N PHE A 179 -8.30 10.44 -2.92
CA PHE A 179 -7.77 9.25 -3.60
C PHE A 179 -7.18 9.55 -4.98
N PHE A 180 -7.95 10.16 -5.87
CA PHE A 180 -7.63 10.23 -7.29
C PHE A 180 -7.28 11.66 -7.74
N HIS A 181 -6.19 12.21 -7.22
CA HIS A 181 -5.77 13.60 -7.49
C HIS A 181 -5.54 13.90 -8.98
N SER A 182 -5.15 12.88 -9.74
CA SER A 182 -4.84 12.99 -11.17
C SER A 182 -6.04 12.69 -12.09
N ALA A 183 -7.18 12.24 -11.55
CA ALA A 183 -8.35 11.93 -12.35
C ALA A 183 -9.16 13.19 -12.67
N THR A 184 -9.64 13.30 -13.91
CA THR A 184 -10.53 14.39 -14.31
C THR A 184 -11.92 14.22 -13.68
N PRO A 185 -12.68 15.32 -13.47
CA PRO A 185 -14.07 15.23 -12.99
C PRO A 185 -14.95 14.33 -13.86
N LYS A 186 -14.66 14.25 -15.17
CA LYS A 186 -15.33 13.33 -16.10
C LYS A 186 -15.04 11.87 -15.74
N GLN A 187 -13.78 11.49 -15.51
CA GLN A 187 -13.42 10.12 -15.14
C GLN A 187 -14.03 9.72 -13.79
N ILE A 188 -14.02 10.62 -12.80
CA ILE A 188 -14.66 10.37 -11.50
C ILE A 188 -16.16 10.17 -11.64
N ARG A 189 -16.82 11.01 -12.45
CA ARG A 189 -18.24 10.86 -12.73
C ARG A 189 -18.54 9.52 -13.41
N ASP A 190 -17.83 9.22 -14.50
CA ASP A 190 -18.05 8.01 -15.28
C ASP A 190 -17.80 6.74 -14.42
N LEU A 191 -16.83 6.78 -13.48
CA LEU A 191 -16.60 5.72 -12.51
C LEU A 191 -17.76 5.58 -11.51
N VAL A 192 -18.23 6.68 -10.90
CA VAL A 192 -19.33 6.60 -9.92
C VAL A 192 -20.63 6.16 -10.59
N GLU A 193 -20.87 6.52 -11.85
CA GLU A 193 -22.04 6.11 -12.62
C GLU A 193 -22.10 4.60 -12.91
N THR A 194 -21.01 3.84 -12.74
CA THR A 194 -21.06 2.37 -12.85
C THR A 194 -21.66 1.69 -11.62
N TYR A 195 -21.90 2.43 -10.54
CA TYR A 195 -22.44 1.92 -9.27
C TYR A 195 -23.83 2.52 -9.01
N PRO A 196 -24.93 1.77 -9.24
CA PRO A 196 -26.29 2.25 -9.01
C PRO A 196 -26.58 2.45 -7.52
N ASP A 197 -27.43 3.43 -7.16
CA ASP A 197 -27.87 3.68 -5.77
C ASP A 197 -28.86 2.62 -5.23
N SER A 198 -29.15 1.55 -5.99
CA SER A 198 -30.05 0.48 -5.53
C SER A 198 -29.36 -0.38 -4.47
N PRO A 199 -29.96 -0.58 -3.27
CA PRO A 199 -29.40 -1.45 -2.23
C PRO A 199 -29.08 -2.87 -2.72
N SER A 200 -29.88 -3.39 -3.66
CA SER A 200 -29.65 -4.72 -4.23
C SER A 200 -28.46 -4.83 -5.20
N ALA A 201 -27.92 -3.70 -5.63
CA ALA A 201 -26.77 -3.62 -6.54
C ALA A 201 -25.43 -3.42 -5.79
N GLY A 202 -25.46 -3.24 -4.47
CA GLY A 202 -24.28 -3.01 -3.64
C GLY A 202 -24.08 -4.07 -2.55
N PRO A 203 -22.93 -4.02 -1.85
CA PRO A 203 -22.68 -4.83 -0.67
C PRO A 203 -23.54 -4.35 0.52
N SER A 204 -23.99 -5.23 1.42
CA SER A 204 -23.75 -6.68 1.44
C SER A 204 -24.55 -7.42 0.38
N PHE A 205 -23.89 -8.11 -0.54
CA PHE A 205 -24.58 -8.77 -1.63
C PHE A 205 -25.49 -9.89 -1.12
N ARG A 206 -26.63 -10.06 -1.81
CA ARG A 206 -27.64 -11.11 -1.51
C ARG A 206 -28.33 -10.99 -0.15
N THR A 207 -28.32 -9.82 0.48
CA THR A 207 -29.09 -9.54 1.70
C THR A 207 -30.33 -8.67 1.47
N GLY A 208 -30.61 -8.21 0.25
CA GLY A 208 -31.77 -7.34 -0.03
C GLY A 208 -31.58 -5.95 0.61
N SER A 209 -32.61 -5.42 1.28
CA SER A 209 -32.50 -4.17 2.07
C SER A 209 -31.99 -4.39 3.50
N THR A 210 -31.76 -5.64 3.90
CA THR A 210 -31.18 -5.98 5.20
C THR A 210 -29.68 -5.69 5.19
N ASN A 211 -29.19 -4.95 6.19
CA ASN A 211 -27.80 -4.47 6.31
C ASN A 211 -27.38 -3.34 5.34
N GLU A 212 -28.34 -2.62 4.76
CA GLU A 212 -28.04 -1.34 4.09
C GLU A 212 -27.58 -0.31 5.14
N VAL A 213 -26.30 0.07 5.08
CA VAL A 213 -25.67 0.95 6.09
C VAL A 213 -26.01 2.41 5.83
N TYR A 214 -26.18 2.81 4.56
CA TYR A 214 -26.42 4.21 4.16
C TYR A 214 -27.52 4.33 3.10
N PRO A 215 -28.80 4.17 3.48
CA PRO A 215 -29.90 4.35 2.55
C PRO A 215 -29.96 5.80 2.05
N GLN A 216 -29.97 5.96 0.72
CA GLN A 216 -30.27 7.23 0.04
C GLN A 216 -31.76 7.40 -0.21
#